data_AF-A0A4S4KJU5-F1
#
_entry.id   AF-A0A4S4KJU5-F1
#
_cell.length_a   1.000
_cell.length_b   1.000
_cell.length_c   1.000
_cell.angle_alpha   90.00
_cell.angle_beta   90.00
_cell.angle_gamma   90.00
#
_symmetry.space_group_name_H-M   'P 1'
#
loop_
_entity.id
_entity.type
_entity.pdbx_description
1 polymer ?
#
loop_
_entity_poly.entity_id
_entity_poly.type
_entity_poly.pdbx_seq_one_letter_code
_entity_poly.pdbx_strand_id
1 'polypeptide(L)'
;MHSTTGFFSLLSLALAVSASPMAEKRAAFTLQNGLDAQALNAQFQTLSATSPCTAGQSACIGGAFAQCANGQFVSFPCSGGLTCVALPLVNSPGTSITCDTEADAAARIAATGATGGIAGRSLESRAAFTLQNGIDAQNLNAQFATLSATSPCTAGENACVGGEFAQCANGRFFSFPCAAGLTCVALPLVNSPGTSITCDTEADAATRIANTGATGGISG
;
A
#
# COMPACT_ATOMS: atom_id res chain seq x y z
N MET A 1 -73.98 49.65 -0.31
CA MET A 1 -74.10 48.59 -1.32
C MET A 1 -72.82 47.77 -1.30
N HIS A 2 -73.00 46.46 -1.36
CA HIS A 2 -72.07 45.35 -1.08
C HIS A 2 -70.86 45.21 -2.01
N SER A 3 -69.77 44.60 -1.52
CA SER A 3 -69.11 43.40 -2.10
C SER A 3 -67.82 43.07 -1.32
N THR A 4 -67.80 42.07 -0.43
CA THR A 4 -67.40 40.63 -0.60
C THR A 4 -65.94 40.36 -1.00
N THR A 5 -65.14 40.04 0.03
CA THR A 5 -64.24 38.87 0.24
C THR A 5 -63.57 38.14 -0.94
N GLY A 6 -62.27 37.85 -0.77
CA GLY A 6 -61.57 36.74 -1.42
C GLY A 6 -60.16 36.49 -0.84
N PHE A 7 -60.04 35.53 0.09
CA PHE A 7 -58.77 34.96 0.55
C PHE A 7 -58.31 33.88 -0.45
N PHE A 8 -57.10 33.96 -0.99
CA PHE A 8 -56.49 32.90 -1.79
C PHE A 8 -55.28 32.32 -1.05
N SER A 9 -55.42 31.10 -0.52
CA SER A 9 -54.31 30.28 -0.01
C SER A 9 -53.59 29.61 -1.18
N LEU A 10 -52.28 29.89 -1.31
CA LEU A 10 -51.40 29.20 -2.26
C LEU A 10 -50.86 27.91 -1.62
N LEU A 11 -51.24 26.78 -2.19
CA LEU A 11 -50.78 25.44 -1.84
C LEU A 11 -49.48 25.14 -2.62
N SER A 12 -48.34 25.18 -1.94
CA SER A 12 -47.03 24.84 -2.53
C SER A 12 -46.89 23.31 -2.66
N LEU A 13 -46.75 22.83 -3.90
CA LEU A 13 -46.50 21.44 -4.25
C LEU A 13 -45.00 21.12 -4.05
N ALA A 14 -44.65 20.28 -3.09
CA ALA A 14 -43.28 19.78 -2.92
C ALA A 14 -43.03 18.58 -3.86
N LEU A 15 -42.15 18.75 -4.85
CA LEU A 15 -41.63 17.64 -5.64
C LEU A 15 -40.57 16.89 -4.82
N ALA A 16 -40.91 15.72 -4.28
CA ALA A 16 -39.94 14.80 -3.72
C ALA A 16 -39.27 14.02 -4.87
N VAL A 17 -38.02 14.39 -5.21
CA VAL A 17 -37.15 13.60 -6.09
C VAL A 17 -36.67 12.36 -5.31
N SER A 18 -37.19 11.18 -5.64
CA SER A 18 -36.73 9.89 -5.11
C SER A 18 -35.44 9.44 -5.82
N ALA A 19 -34.28 9.80 -5.28
CA ALA A 19 -33.01 9.20 -5.67
C ALA A 19 -33.05 7.68 -5.34
N SER A 20 -33.00 6.88 -6.40
CA SER A 20 -33.42 5.48 -6.45
C SER A 20 -32.35 4.46 -5.95
N PRO A 21 -32.74 3.20 -5.64
CA PRO A 21 -31.89 2.10 -5.12
C PRO A 21 -30.66 1.67 -5.96
N MET A 22 -30.42 2.30 -7.13
CA MET A 22 -29.26 1.99 -7.97
C MET A 22 -27.95 2.55 -7.43
N ALA A 23 -27.98 3.70 -6.76
CA ALA A 23 -26.80 4.28 -6.13
C ALA A 23 -26.28 3.40 -4.98
N GLU A 24 -27.21 2.86 -4.18
CA GLU A 24 -26.93 1.94 -3.07
C GLU A 24 -26.33 0.61 -3.58
N LYS A 25 -26.89 0.04 -4.64
CA LYS A 25 -26.33 -1.16 -5.28
C LYS A 25 -24.91 -0.95 -5.82
N ARG A 26 -24.62 0.21 -6.43
CA ARG A 26 -23.25 0.54 -6.89
C ARG A 26 -22.27 0.69 -5.74
N ALA A 27 -22.67 1.37 -4.67
CA ALA A 27 -21.83 1.51 -3.48
C ALA A 27 -21.48 0.14 -2.88
N ALA A 28 -22.43 -0.82 -2.90
CA ALA A 28 -22.25 -2.13 -2.29
C ALA A 28 -21.14 -2.98 -2.92
N PHE A 29 -20.88 -2.86 -4.23
CA PHE A 29 -19.83 -3.65 -4.91
C PHE A 29 -18.60 -2.85 -5.33
N THR A 30 -18.64 -1.52 -5.33
CA THR A 30 -17.51 -0.68 -5.79
C THR A 30 -16.21 -1.04 -5.06
N LEU A 31 -16.20 -0.95 -3.72
CA LEU A 31 -15.00 -1.26 -2.92
C LEU A 31 -14.56 -2.71 -3.13
N GLN A 32 -15.50 -3.66 -3.05
CA GLN A 32 -15.21 -5.08 -3.21
C GLN A 32 -14.58 -5.38 -4.57
N ASN A 33 -15.09 -4.82 -5.66
CA ASN A 33 -14.50 -4.99 -6.99
C ASN A 33 -13.05 -4.50 -7.05
N GLY A 34 -12.72 -3.42 -6.34
CA GLY A 34 -11.34 -2.93 -6.23
C GLY A 34 -10.43 -3.90 -5.48
N LEU A 35 -10.91 -4.43 -4.35
CA LEU A 35 -10.17 -5.44 -3.57
C LEU A 35 -10.00 -6.75 -4.35
N ASP A 36 -11.01 -7.17 -5.10
CA ASP A 36 -10.95 -8.36 -5.94
C ASP A 36 -9.97 -8.17 -7.11
N ALA A 37 -9.95 -6.98 -7.72
CA ALA A 37 -9.00 -6.65 -8.77
C ALA A 37 -7.55 -6.67 -8.23
N GLN A 38 -7.35 -6.15 -7.03
CA GLN A 38 -6.08 -6.24 -6.31
C GLN A 38 -5.65 -7.70 -6.10
N ALA A 39 -6.51 -8.52 -5.50
CA ALA A 39 -6.23 -9.92 -5.25
C ALA A 39 -5.85 -10.69 -6.53
N LEU A 40 -6.56 -10.45 -7.65
CA LEU A 40 -6.23 -11.03 -8.95
C LEU A 40 -4.86 -10.57 -9.46
N ASN A 41 -4.57 -9.27 -9.39
CA ASN A 41 -3.27 -8.73 -9.80
C ASN A 41 -2.12 -9.28 -8.95
N ALA A 42 -2.31 -9.49 -7.64
CA ALA A 42 -1.33 -10.16 -6.78
C ALA A 42 -1.14 -11.63 -7.18
N GLN A 43 -2.24 -12.36 -7.42
CA GLN A 43 -2.19 -13.74 -7.89
C GLN A 43 -1.38 -13.85 -9.18
N PHE A 44 -1.60 -12.96 -10.14
CA PHE A 44 -0.90 -12.94 -11.43
C PHE A 44 0.62 -12.81 -11.30
N GLN A 45 1.12 -12.10 -10.28
CA GLN A 45 2.57 -12.01 -10.02
C GLN A 45 3.21 -13.34 -9.63
N THR A 46 2.41 -14.30 -9.14
CA THR A 46 2.89 -15.65 -8.79
C THR A 46 2.86 -16.64 -9.96
N LEU A 47 2.24 -16.24 -11.08
CA LEU A 47 2.06 -17.10 -12.24
C LEU A 47 3.19 -16.91 -13.26
N SER A 48 3.43 -17.98 -14.02
CA SER A 48 4.35 -18.02 -15.15
C SER A 48 3.66 -18.69 -16.34
N ALA A 49 4.27 -18.66 -17.52
CA ALA A 49 3.74 -19.34 -18.71
C ALA A 49 3.56 -20.85 -18.50
N THR A 50 4.37 -21.45 -17.62
CA THR A 50 4.33 -22.88 -17.28
C THR A 50 3.42 -23.21 -16.09
N SER A 51 2.79 -22.21 -15.46
CA SER A 51 1.83 -22.46 -14.37
C SER A 51 0.62 -23.24 -14.91
N PRO A 52 0.16 -24.28 -14.20
CA PRO A 52 -1.01 -25.05 -14.62
C PRO A 52 -2.26 -24.16 -14.59
N CYS A 53 -3.15 -24.34 -15.57
CA CYS A 53 -4.36 -23.54 -15.69
C CYS A 53 -5.52 -24.32 -16.33
N THR A 54 -6.74 -23.79 -16.19
CA THR A 54 -7.94 -24.35 -16.80
C THR A 54 -8.21 -23.69 -18.15
N ALA A 55 -8.57 -24.47 -19.18
CA ALA A 55 -8.85 -23.94 -20.52
C ALA A 55 -9.82 -22.75 -20.49
N GLY A 56 -9.43 -21.66 -21.17
CA GLY A 56 -10.19 -20.40 -21.20
C GLY A 56 -9.92 -19.44 -20.02
N GLN A 57 -9.22 -19.88 -18.97
CA GLN A 57 -8.78 -19.00 -17.89
C GLN A 57 -7.88 -17.89 -18.43
N SER A 58 -8.17 -16.65 -18.06
CA SER A 58 -7.35 -15.49 -18.43
C SER A 58 -6.51 -15.02 -17.23
N ALA A 59 -5.31 -14.52 -17.50
CA ALA A 59 -4.37 -14.01 -16.51
C ALA A 59 -3.48 -12.91 -17.10
N CYS A 60 -2.68 -12.26 -16.26
CA CYS A 60 -1.57 -11.43 -16.68
C CYS A 60 -0.25 -12.12 -16.35
N ILE A 61 0.62 -12.35 -17.33
CA ILE A 61 1.92 -13.02 -17.13
C ILE A 61 3.02 -12.08 -17.62
N GLY A 62 3.86 -11.61 -16.70
CA GLY A 62 4.95 -10.67 -17.05
C GLY A 62 4.46 -9.40 -17.76
N GLY A 63 3.25 -8.92 -17.44
CA GLY A 63 2.62 -7.76 -18.07
C GLY A 63 1.93 -8.02 -19.41
N ALA A 64 1.99 -9.25 -19.94
CA ALA A 64 1.21 -9.64 -21.13
C ALA A 64 -0.14 -10.24 -20.73
N PHE A 65 -1.17 -10.01 -21.55
CA PHE A 65 -2.43 -10.75 -21.42
C PHE A 65 -2.17 -12.21 -21.73
N ALA A 66 -2.74 -13.15 -20.98
CA ALA A 66 -2.55 -14.56 -21.25
C ALA A 66 -3.89 -15.30 -21.16
N GLN A 67 -4.07 -16.26 -22.05
CA GLN A 67 -5.20 -17.19 -22.00
C GLN A 67 -4.69 -18.62 -21.93
N CYS A 68 -5.30 -19.41 -21.07
CA CYS A 68 -4.96 -20.81 -20.92
C CYS A 68 -5.43 -21.63 -22.12
N ALA A 69 -4.49 -22.33 -22.76
CA ALA A 69 -4.74 -23.31 -23.80
C ALA A 69 -3.92 -24.57 -23.51
N ASN A 70 -4.55 -25.74 -23.59
CA ASN A 70 -3.91 -27.04 -23.34
C ASN A 70 -3.16 -27.13 -21.99
N GLY A 71 -3.70 -26.49 -20.94
CA GLY A 71 -3.14 -26.54 -19.58
C GLY A 71 -1.98 -25.58 -19.31
N GLN A 72 -1.62 -24.72 -20.26
CA GLN A 72 -0.56 -23.71 -20.12
C GLN A 72 -1.05 -22.34 -20.59
N PHE A 73 -0.42 -21.28 -20.08
CA PHE A 73 -0.76 -19.91 -20.46
C PHE A 73 -0.06 -19.52 -21.77
N VAL A 74 -0.86 -19.09 -22.74
CA VAL A 74 -0.39 -18.49 -23.99
C VAL A 74 -0.52 -16.98 -23.85
N SER A 75 0.61 -16.27 -23.93
CA SER A 75 0.69 -14.82 -23.74
C SER A 75 0.57 -14.04 -25.06
N PHE A 76 -0.17 -12.95 -24.99
CA PHE A 76 -0.41 -11.95 -26.02
C PHE A 76 0.04 -10.59 -25.45
N PRO A 77 1.11 -9.99 -25.98
CA PRO A 77 1.64 -8.75 -25.44
C PRO A 77 0.63 -7.60 -25.58
N CYS A 78 0.58 -6.74 -24.58
CA CYS A 78 -0.16 -5.49 -24.66
C CYS A 78 0.53 -4.51 -25.61
N SER A 79 -0.23 -3.76 -26.40
CA SER A 79 0.32 -2.76 -27.33
C SER A 79 0.85 -1.54 -26.58
N GLY A 80 1.96 -0.97 -27.03
CA GLY A 80 2.33 0.44 -26.77
C GLY A 80 2.38 0.88 -25.30
N GLY A 81 3.36 0.40 -24.52
CA GLY A 81 3.58 0.86 -23.14
C GLY A 81 2.48 0.47 -22.14
N LEU A 82 1.45 -0.25 -22.59
CA LEU A 82 0.40 -0.83 -21.75
C LEU A 82 0.88 -2.13 -21.11
N THR A 83 0.26 -2.49 -20.01
CA THR A 83 0.46 -3.74 -19.27
C THR A 83 -0.88 -4.39 -18.97
N CYS A 84 -0.91 -5.71 -18.92
CA CYS A 84 -2.09 -6.46 -18.52
C CYS A 84 -2.35 -6.27 -17.03
N VAL A 85 -3.59 -5.91 -16.70
CA VAL A 85 -4.07 -5.71 -15.33
C VAL A 85 -5.50 -6.18 -15.18
N ALA A 86 -5.86 -6.66 -13.99
CA ALA A 86 -7.25 -6.77 -13.55
C ALA A 86 -7.74 -5.40 -13.04
N LEU A 87 -8.93 -4.99 -13.49
CA LEU A 87 -9.56 -3.72 -13.13
C LEU A 87 -10.98 -3.95 -12.60
N PRO A 88 -11.46 -3.12 -11.65
CA PRO A 88 -12.79 -3.22 -11.11
C PRO A 88 -13.85 -2.90 -12.16
N LEU A 89 -14.94 -3.69 -12.20
CA LEU A 89 -16.13 -3.32 -12.97
C LEU A 89 -16.86 -2.18 -12.25
N VAL A 90 -17.36 -1.20 -13.02
CA VAL A 90 -17.95 0.04 -12.46
C VAL A 90 -19.49 0.01 -12.38
N ASN A 91 -20.12 -0.86 -13.17
CA ASN A 91 -21.59 -0.93 -13.30
C ASN A 91 -22.18 -2.27 -12.85
N SER A 92 -21.33 -3.21 -12.44
CA SER A 92 -21.73 -4.54 -11.99
C SER A 92 -20.68 -5.12 -11.03
N PRO A 93 -21.04 -6.12 -10.21
CA PRO A 93 -20.06 -6.88 -9.43
C PRO A 93 -19.01 -7.56 -10.32
N GLY A 94 -17.79 -7.67 -9.83
CA GLY A 94 -16.68 -8.39 -10.46
C GLY A 94 -15.57 -7.50 -11.03
N THR A 95 -14.70 -8.14 -11.80
CA THR A 95 -13.50 -7.55 -12.38
C THR A 95 -13.40 -7.85 -13.88
N SER A 96 -12.48 -7.17 -14.56
CA SER A 96 -12.14 -7.43 -15.96
C SER A 96 -10.63 -7.41 -16.13
N ILE A 97 -10.09 -8.25 -17.01
CA ILE A 97 -8.66 -8.26 -17.34
C ILE A 97 -8.49 -7.54 -18.68
N THR A 98 -7.61 -6.54 -18.73
CA THR A 98 -7.37 -5.75 -19.94
C THR A 98 -5.94 -5.20 -19.97
N CYS A 99 -5.51 -4.73 -21.13
CA CYS A 99 -4.30 -3.91 -21.25
C CYS A 99 -4.63 -2.46 -20.90
N ASP A 100 -3.86 -1.89 -19.98
CA ASP A 100 -3.98 -0.49 -19.56
C ASP A 100 -2.61 0.06 -19.12
N THR A 101 -2.52 1.35 -18.82
CA THR A 101 -1.34 1.91 -18.16
C THR A 101 -1.38 1.60 -16.66
N GLU A 102 -0.22 1.43 -16.03
CA GLU A 102 -0.16 1.25 -14.57
C GLU A 102 -0.77 2.44 -13.82
N ALA A 103 -0.57 3.66 -14.33
CA ALA A 103 -1.11 4.87 -13.73
C ALA A 103 -2.65 4.89 -13.75
N ASP A 104 -3.28 4.58 -14.88
CA ASP A 104 -4.74 4.51 -14.98
C ASP A 104 -5.30 3.37 -14.14
N ALA A 105 -4.66 2.20 -14.18
CA ALA A 105 -5.05 1.04 -13.38
C ALA A 105 -5.05 1.36 -11.88
N ALA A 106 -3.98 1.98 -11.38
CA ALA A 106 -3.87 2.41 -10.00
C ALA A 106 -4.95 3.44 -9.63
N ALA A 107 -5.21 4.41 -10.51
CA ALA A 107 -6.23 5.42 -10.30
C ALA A 107 -7.65 4.82 -10.23
N ARG A 108 -7.97 3.88 -11.13
CA ARG A 108 -9.28 3.21 -11.17
C ARG A 108 -9.53 2.32 -9.96
N ILE A 109 -8.51 1.62 -9.47
CA ILE A 109 -8.59 0.84 -8.24
C ILE A 109 -8.74 1.77 -7.03
N ALA A 110 -7.95 2.86 -6.96
CA ALA A 110 -8.06 3.82 -5.87
C ALA A 110 -9.44 4.52 -5.82
N ALA A 111 -10.04 4.77 -6.98
CA ALA A 111 -11.38 5.36 -7.09
C ALA A 111 -12.49 4.50 -6.47
N THR A 112 -12.23 3.20 -6.21
CA THR A 112 -13.18 2.36 -5.48
C THR A 112 -13.12 2.51 -3.97
N GLY A 113 -12.12 3.23 -3.45
CA GLY A 113 -11.76 3.27 -2.04
C GLY A 113 -10.75 2.20 -1.63
N ALA A 114 -10.36 1.29 -2.54
CA ALA A 114 -9.30 0.32 -2.27
C ALA A 114 -7.94 1.04 -2.14
N THR A 115 -7.10 0.60 -1.19
CA THR A 115 -5.77 1.18 -0.95
C THR A 115 -4.69 0.13 -1.20
N GLY A 116 -3.43 0.55 -1.40
CA GLY A 116 -2.32 -0.39 -1.60
C GLY A 116 -1.92 -0.67 -3.05
N GLY A 117 -2.42 0.11 -4.02
CA GLY A 117 -1.98 0.04 -5.43
C GLY A 117 -2.67 -1.07 -6.24
N ILE A 118 -2.08 -1.44 -7.39
CA ILE A 118 -2.71 -2.32 -8.39
C ILE A 118 -2.94 -3.75 -7.89
N ALA A 119 -1.98 -4.33 -7.20
CA ALA A 119 -2.06 -5.70 -6.70
C ALA A 119 -2.65 -5.81 -5.29
N GLY A 120 -2.96 -4.67 -4.67
CA GLY A 120 -3.06 -4.62 -3.21
C GLY A 120 -1.69 -5.00 -2.63
N ARG A 121 -1.33 -4.40 -1.51
CA ARG A 121 -0.20 -4.98 -0.77
C ARG A 121 -0.81 -6.13 -0.02
N SER A 122 -0.41 -7.37 -0.32
CA SER A 122 -0.83 -8.52 0.47
C SER A 122 -0.52 -8.18 1.94
N LEU A 123 -1.57 -8.03 2.75
CA LEU A 123 -1.42 -7.71 4.16
C LEU A 123 -0.59 -8.82 4.83
N GLU A 124 -0.66 -10.04 4.31
CA GLU A 124 0.13 -11.20 4.74
C GLU A 124 1.63 -11.03 4.45
N SER A 125 2.00 -10.56 3.25
CA SER A 125 3.40 -10.32 2.88
C SER A 125 3.99 -9.14 3.65
N ARG A 126 3.20 -8.08 3.90
CA ARG A 126 3.63 -7.00 4.80
C ARG A 126 3.72 -7.51 6.23
N ALA A 127 2.70 -8.21 6.73
CA ALA A 127 2.68 -8.74 8.09
C ALA A 127 3.87 -9.67 8.36
N ALA A 128 4.27 -10.47 7.35
CA ALA A 128 5.37 -11.44 7.47
C ALA A 128 6.69 -10.81 7.93
N PHE A 129 6.99 -9.58 7.52
CA PHE A 129 8.21 -8.88 7.95
C PHE A 129 7.94 -7.64 8.81
N THR A 130 6.71 -7.13 8.89
CA THR A 130 6.43 -5.86 9.60
C THR A 130 6.81 -5.94 11.07
N LEU A 131 6.31 -6.96 11.80
CA LEU A 131 6.64 -7.14 13.21
C LEU A 131 8.14 -7.41 13.40
N GLN A 132 8.73 -8.26 12.55
CA GLN A 132 10.15 -8.58 12.63
C GLN A 132 11.03 -7.34 12.40
N ASN A 133 10.72 -6.50 11.41
CA ASN A 133 11.43 -5.25 11.17
C ASN A 133 11.35 -4.30 12.39
N GLY A 134 10.21 -4.29 13.10
CA GLY A 134 10.05 -3.53 14.33
C GLY A 134 10.97 -4.03 15.45
N ILE A 135 11.00 -5.35 15.66
CA ILE A 135 11.87 -6.01 16.63
C ILE A 135 13.35 -5.81 16.26
N ASP A 136 13.71 -5.92 14.99
CA ASP A 136 15.08 -5.72 14.50
C ASP A 136 15.51 -4.27 14.70
N ALA A 137 14.62 -3.30 14.49
CA ALA A 137 14.88 -1.90 14.77
C ALA A 137 15.12 -1.67 16.28
N GLN A 138 14.31 -2.28 17.15
CA GLN A 138 14.52 -2.23 18.60
C GLN A 138 15.87 -2.79 19.03
N ASN A 139 16.22 -3.96 18.51
CA ASN A 139 17.50 -4.60 18.79
C ASN A 139 18.69 -3.73 18.34
N LEU A 140 18.60 -3.11 17.16
CA LEU A 140 19.62 -2.18 16.67
C LEU A 140 19.72 -0.93 17.56
N ASN A 141 18.59 -0.34 17.97
CA ASN A 141 18.59 0.82 18.86
C ASN A 141 19.18 0.49 20.24
N ALA A 142 18.87 -0.69 20.79
CA ALA A 142 19.47 -1.18 22.02
C ALA A 142 20.99 -1.39 21.86
N GLN A 143 21.43 -1.97 20.74
CA GLN A 143 22.85 -2.13 20.43
C GLN A 143 23.55 -0.76 20.33
N PHE A 144 22.97 0.20 19.61
CA PHE A 144 23.52 1.54 19.43
C PHE A 144 23.70 2.30 20.73
N ALA A 145 22.81 2.09 21.71
CA ALA A 145 22.96 2.67 23.05
C ALA A 145 24.24 2.21 23.78
N THR A 146 24.86 1.10 23.36
CA THR A 146 26.13 0.61 23.91
C THR A 146 27.36 1.10 23.15
N LEU A 147 27.17 1.76 22.00
CA LEU A 147 28.27 2.19 21.14
C LEU A 147 28.83 3.55 21.56
N SER A 148 30.11 3.72 21.27
CA SER A 148 30.83 4.98 21.40
C SER A 148 31.65 5.23 20.13
N ALA A 149 32.19 6.44 19.96
CA ALA A 149 33.06 6.76 18.82
C ALA A 149 34.36 5.92 18.79
N THR A 150 34.70 5.26 19.90
CA THR A 150 35.87 4.37 20.00
C THR A 150 35.51 2.89 19.87
N SER A 151 34.23 2.55 19.73
CA SER A 151 33.79 1.17 19.51
C SER A 151 34.36 0.65 18.17
N PRO A 152 34.88 -0.59 18.14
CA PRO A 152 35.34 -1.19 16.90
C PRO A 152 34.16 -1.44 15.96
N CYS A 153 34.37 -1.28 14.66
CA CYS A 153 33.34 -1.44 13.64
C CYS A 153 33.92 -1.88 12.29
N THR A 154 33.05 -2.31 11.37
CA THR A 154 33.45 -2.71 10.01
C THR A 154 33.28 -1.54 9.04
N ALA A 155 34.27 -1.28 8.17
CA ALA A 155 34.18 -0.17 7.22
C ALA A 155 32.89 -0.22 6.39
N GLY A 156 32.18 0.91 6.33
CA GLY A 156 30.87 1.03 5.65
C GLY A 156 29.65 0.70 6.52
N GLU A 157 29.85 0.18 7.74
CA GLU A 157 28.79 0.00 8.72
C GLU A 157 28.21 1.34 9.17
N ASN A 158 26.88 1.46 9.22
CA ASN A 158 26.19 2.62 9.75
C ASN A 158 25.62 2.30 11.12
N ALA A 159 25.63 3.26 12.04
CA ALA A 159 25.11 3.12 13.39
C ALA A 159 24.57 4.45 13.93
N CYS A 160 24.00 4.42 15.13
CA CYS A 160 23.78 5.61 15.94
C CYS A 160 24.77 5.62 17.10
N VAL A 161 25.50 6.73 17.28
CA VAL A 161 26.48 6.89 18.37
C VAL A 161 26.19 8.20 19.08
N GLY A 162 25.80 8.13 20.35
CA GLY A 162 25.45 9.33 21.12
C GLY A 162 24.28 10.14 20.53
N GLY A 163 23.37 9.50 19.80
CA GLY A 163 22.25 10.15 19.11
C GLY A 163 22.59 10.76 17.75
N GLU A 164 23.84 10.64 17.28
CA GLU A 164 24.26 11.11 15.95
C GLU A 164 24.34 9.95 14.96
N PHE A 165 24.08 10.23 13.68
CA PHE A 165 24.29 9.26 12.61
C PHE A 165 25.77 9.00 12.47
N ALA A 166 26.22 7.75 12.51
CA ALA A 166 27.62 7.43 12.40
C ALA A 166 27.89 6.44 11.27
N GLN A 167 28.99 6.65 10.56
CA GLN A 167 29.51 5.69 9.59
C GLN A 167 30.91 5.24 10.02
N CYS A 168 31.13 3.93 9.94
CA CYS A 168 32.41 3.35 10.23
C CYS A 168 33.40 3.57 9.08
N ALA A 169 34.54 4.16 9.39
CA ALA A 169 35.70 4.19 8.51
C ALA A 169 36.95 3.90 9.34
N ASN A 170 37.95 3.23 8.75
CA ASN A 170 39.22 2.95 9.44
C ASN A 170 39.06 2.29 10.83
N GLY A 171 38.04 1.45 11.01
CA GLY A 171 37.74 0.71 12.25
C GLY A 171 37.14 1.55 13.38
N ARG A 172 36.68 2.79 13.11
CA ARG A 172 36.04 3.68 14.09
C ARG A 172 34.82 4.39 13.49
N PHE A 173 33.89 4.76 14.36
CA PHE A 173 32.71 5.52 13.97
C PHE A 173 33.00 7.02 13.82
N PHE A 174 32.63 7.57 12.67
CA PHE A 174 32.60 9.00 12.40
C PHE A 174 31.15 9.48 12.45
N SER A 175 30.85 10.35 13.42
CA SER A 175 29.50 10.87 13.63
C SER A 175 29.22 12.10 12.79
N PHE A 176 27.97 12.20 12.36
CA PHE A 176 27.36 13.27 11.61
C PHE A 176 26.12 13.70 12.41
N PRO A 177 26.12 14.92 12.96
CA PRO A 177 25.03 15.37 13.81
C PRO A 177 23.71 15.42 13.03
N CYS A 178 22.64 15.00 13.68
CA CYS A 178 21.29 15.19 13.17
C CYS A 178 20.89 16.69 13.24
N ALA A 179 19.90 17.09 12.43
CA ALA A 179 19.33 18.43 12.54
C ALA A 179 18.69 18.64 13.92
N ALA A 180 18.55 19.91 14.33
CA ALA A 180 18.02 20.25 15.65
C ALA A 180 16.66 19.59 15.91
N GLY A 181 16.54 18.93 17.06
CA GLY A 181 15.32 18.21 17.48
C GLY A 181 15.19 16.78 16.94
N LEU A 182 16.16 16.31 16.14
CA LEU A 182 16.21 14.94 15.64
C LEU A 182 17.31 14.15 16.37
N THR A 183 17.13 12.83 16.44
CA THR A 183 18.12 11.87 16.92
C THR A 183 18.28 10.75 15.91
N CYS A 184 19.47 10.17 15.83
CA CYS A 184 19.70 8.99 15.03
C CYS A 184 18.97 7.80 15.64
N VAL A 185 18.24 7.06 14.79
CA VAL A 185 17.46 5.91 15.19
C VAL A 185 17.38 4.89 14.05
N ALA A 186 17.37 3.60 14.40
CA ALA A 186 16.99 2.52 13.51
C ALA A 186 15.46 2.43 13.44
N LEU A 187 14.91 2.39 12.23
CA LEU A 187 13.48 2.36 11.95
C LEU A 187 13.13 1.16 11.06
N PRO A 188 11.95 0.56 11.23
CA PRO A 188 11.50 -0.54 10.38
C PRO A 188 11.27 -0.06 8.95
N LEU A 189 11.72 -0.84 7.96
CA LEU A 189 11.32 -0.64 6.58
C LEU A 189 9.85 -1.06 6.41
N VAL A 190 9.09 -0.25 5.67
CA VAL A 190 7.63 -0.42 5.55
C VAL A 190 7.23 -1.28 4.35
N ASN A 191 8.09 -1.30 3.32
CA ASN A 191 7.79 -1.89 2.01
C ASN A 191 8.71 -3.07 1.65
N SER A 192 9.64 -3.43 2.53
CA SER A 192 10.59 -4.52 2.34
C SER A 192 11.08 -5.05 3.70
N PRO A 193 11.64 -6.26 3.78
CA PRO A 193 12.34 -6.73 4.97
C PRO A 193 13.53 -5.82 5.33
N GLY A 194 13.81 -5.68 6.62
CA GLY A 194 14.96 -4.97 7.16
C GLY A 194 14.64 -3.63 7.83
N THR A 195 15.70 -2.89 8.12
CA THR A 195 15.68 -1.62 8.84
C THR A 195 16.42 -0.53 8.08
N SER A 196 16.20 0.72 8.46
CA SER A 196 16.94 1.89 7.98
C SER A 196 17.44 2.71 9.16
N ILE A 197 18.62 3.28 9.05
CA ILE A 197 19.19 4.19 10.07
C ILE A 197 19.05 5.61 9.54
N THR A 198 18.38 6.49 10.29
CA THR A 198 18.11 7.86 9.88
C THR A 198 17.99 8.77 11.10
N CYS A 199 18.06 10.08 10.89
CA CYS A 199 17.65 11.07 11.88
C CYS A 199 16.13 11.23 11.85
N ASP A 200 15.47 11.08 13.00
CA ASP A 200 14.02 11.26 13.17
C ASP A 200 13.74 11.80 14.59
N THR A 201 12.50 12.16 14.90
CA THR A 201 12.12 12.47 16.28
C THR A 201 11.91 11.17 17.08
N GLU A 202 12.16 11.20 18.39
CA GLU A 202 11.88 10.04 19.25
C GLU A 202 10.39 9.66 19.23
N ALA A 203 9.50 10.67 19.18
CA ALA A 203 8.06 10.45 19.13
C ALA A 203 7.62 9.74 17.84
N ASP A 204 8.14 10.18 16.68
CA ASP A 204 7.84 9.55 15.40
C ASP A 204 8.47 8.16 15.31
N ALA A 205 9.69 7.99 15.79
CA ALA A 205 10.36 6.70 15.85
C ALA A 205 9.58 5.68 16.69
N ALA A 206 9.19 6.06 17.90
CA ALA A 206 8.38 5.22 18.79
C ALA A 206 7.04 4.85 18.14
N THR A 207 6.39 5.81 17.48
CA THR A 207 5.13 5.58 16.76
C THR A 207 5.32 4.59 15.61
N ARG A 208 6.38 4.76 14.80
CA ARG A 208 6.68 3.88 13.66
C ARG A 208 6.99 2.46 14.09
N ILE A 209 7.73 2.28 15.19
CA ILE A 209 8.02 0.97 15.77
C ILE A 209 6.73 0.35 16.34
N ALA A 210 5.94 1.10 17.11
CA ALA A 210 4.67 0.61 17.67
C ALA A 210 3.67 0.19 16.58
N ASN A 211 3.62 0.90 15.46
CA ASN A 211 2.77 0.57 14.31
C ASN A 211 3.12 -0.77 13.65
N THR A 212 4.28 -1.36 13.96
CA THR A 212 4.62 -2.72 13.51
C THR A 212 3.98 -3.83 14.36
N GLY A 213 3.46 -3.49 15.53
CA GLY A 213 3.04 -4.42 16.57
C GLY A 213 4.13 -4.72 17.61
N ALA A 214 5.36 -4.23 17.42
CA ALA A 214 6.42 -4.31 18.42
C ALA A 214 6.06 -3.47 19.67
N THR A 215 6.30 -4.03 20.85
CA THR A 215 6.04 -3.40 22.16
C THR A 215 7.36 -3.04 22.84
N GLY A 216 7.34 -2.14 23.84
CA GLY A 216 8.56 -1.79 24.61
C GLY A 216 9.28 -0.51 24.17
N GLY A 217 8.71 0.24 23.23
CA GLY A 217 9.27 1.52 22.79
C GLY A 217 10.39 1.36 21.76
N ILE A 218 11.30 2.34 21.69
CA ILE A 218 12.32 2.43 20.62
C ILE A 218 13.36 1.30 20.69
N SER A 219 13.64 0.78 21.88
CA SER A 219 14.75 -0.17 22.13
C SER A 219 14.32 -1.50 22.75
N GLY A 220 13.01 -1.78 22.80
CA GLY A 220 12.46 -3.06 23.30
C GLY A 220 12.23 -3.12 24.80
#